data_AF-A0A5D0RZB6-F1
#
_entry.id   AF-A0A5D0RZB6-F1
#
_cell.length_a   1.000
_cell.length_b   1.000
_cell.length_c   1.000
_cell.angle_alpha   90.00
_cell.angle_beta   90.00
_cell.angle_gamma   90.00
#
_symmetry.space_group_name_H-M   'P 1'
#
loop_
_entity.id
_entity.type
_entity.pdbx_description
1 polymer ?
#
loop_
_entity_poly.entity_id
_entity_poly.type
_entity_poly.pdbx_seq_one_letter_code
_entity_poly.pdbx_strand_id
1 'polypeptide(L)'
;MRVGYGIASDNLLITALMKTRNPFGVNAPAVEAATEALTDDAHRDKFVEIATAERHRVANALNAIGHTCAPSQFLILRTGTETSDFAENLRKRGILIKAWQEEPF
;
A
#
# COMPACT_ATOMS: atom_id res chain seq x y z
N MET A 1 -2.78 -7.18 11.43
CA MET A 1 -3.06 -8.57 11.01
C MET A 1 -2.24 -8.89 9.77
N ARG A 2 -1.74 -10.12 9.60
CA ARG A 2 -0.96 -10.55 8.43
C ARG A 2 -1.71 -11.71 7.77
N VAL A 3 -2.33 -11.45 6.64
CA VAL A 3 -3.11 -12.43 5.86
C VAL A 3 -3.01 -12.06 4.39
N GLY A 4 -2.92 -13.06 3.52
CA GLY A 4 -2.87 -12.91 2.08
C GLY A 4 -3.08 -14.27 1.42
N TYR A 5 -3.42 -14.27 0.14
CA TYR A 5 -3.66 -15.48 -0.63
C TYR A 5 -3.07 -15.34 -2.04
N GLY A 6 -2.81 -16.47 -2.69
CA GLY A 6 -2.44 -16.53 -4.10
C GLY A 6 -3.52 -17.28 -4.88
N ILE A 7 -3.76 -16.87 -6.12
CA ILE A 7 -4.65 -17.56 -7.06
C ILE A 7 -3.81 -18.01 -8.24
N ALA A 8 -3.94 -19.29 -8.62
CA ALA A 8 -3.33 -19.83 -9.84
C ALA A 8 -4.24 -20.88 -10.48
N SER A 9 -4.17 -21.01 -11.80
CA SER A 9 -4.95 -22.00 -12.57
C SER A 9 -4.27 -23.37 -12.66
N ASP A 10 -2.95 -23.44 -12.48
CA ASP A 10 -2.19 -24.69 -12.52
C ASP A 10 -2.19 -25.40 -11.15
N ASN A 11 -2.78 -26.59 -11.12
CA ASN A 11 -2.87 -27.40 -9.91
C ASN A 11 -1.50 -27.91 -9.41
N LEU A 12 -0.54 -28.14 -10.31
CA LEU A 12 0.82 -28.53 -9.93
C LEU A 12 1.52 -27.38 -9.20
N LEU A 13 1.33 -26.15 -9.67
CA LEU A 13 1.86 -24.95 -9.00
C LEU A 13 1.25 -24.76 -7.61
N ILE A 14 -0.08 -24.87 -7.48
CA ILE A 14 -0.76 -24.80 -6.17
C ILE A 14 -0.23 -25.88 -5.21
N THR A 15 -0.09 -27.11 -5.69
CA THR A 15 0.44 -28.23 -4.89
C THR A 15 1.88 -27.95 -4.42
N ALA A 16 2.72 -27.40 -5.28
CA ALA A 16 4.09 -27.02 -4.94
C ALA A 16 4.12 -25.91 -3.87
N LEU A 17 3.32 -24.85 -4.02
CA LEU A 17 3.21 -23.76 -3.05
C LEU A 17 2.71 -24.25 -1.68
N MET A 18 1.74 -25.16 -1.66
CA MET A 18 1.22 -25.74 -0.42
C MET A 18 2.26 -26.60 0.31
N LYS A 19 3.23 -27.18 -0.39
CA LYS A 19 4.33 -27.96 0.22
C LYS A 19 5.44 -27.09 0.81
N THR A 20 5.64 -25.88 0.28
CA THR A 20 6.73 -24.99 0.71
C THR A 20 6.29 -23.94 1.73
N ARG A 21 4.99 -23.66 1.85
CA ARG A 21 4.47 -22.72 2.86
C ARG A 21 4.67 -23.24 4.27
N ASN A 22 4.74 -22.32 5.24
CA ASN A 22 4.59 -22.66 6.65
C ASN A 22 3.20 -23.29 6.89
N PRO A 23 3.10 -24.50 7.49
CA PRO A 23 1.82 -25.14 7.80
C PRO A 23 0.85 -24.25 8.58
N PHE A 24 1.39 -23.43 9.49
CA PHE A 24 0.65 -22.50 10.36
C PHE A 24 1.06 -21.04 10.10
N GLY A 25 1.10 -20.65 8.82
CA GLY A 25 1.56 -19.32 8.39
C GLY A 25 0.62 -18.15 8.74
N VAL A 26 -0.62 -18.41 9.18
CA VAL A 26 -1.61 -17.39 9.55
C VAL A 26 -2.21 -17.75 10.90
N ASN A 27 -2.24 -16.79 11.83
CA ASN A 27 -2.79 -17.02 13.17
C ASN A 27 -4.33 -16.93 13.17
N ALA A 28 -4.96 -17.54 14.18
CA ALA A 28 -6.42 -17.62 14.26
C ALA A 28 -7.12 -16.24 14.24
N PRO A 29 -6.66 -15.21 14.99
CA PRO A 29 -7.29 -13.89 14.90
C PRO A 29 -7.22 -13.27 13.50
N ALA A 30 -6.16 -13.55 12.72
CA ALA A 30 -6.03 -13.01 11.37
C ALA A 30 -6.97 -13.71 10.38
N VAL A 31 -7.22 -15.01 10.56
CA VAL A 31 -8.23 -15.75 9.77
C VAL A 31 -9.63 -15.20 10.05
N GLU A 32 -9.97 -14.97 11.32
CA GLU A 32 -11.28 -14.43 11.71
C GLU A 32 -11.49 -13.03 11.11
N ALA A 33 -10.54 -12.12 11.31
CA ALA A 33 -10.62 -10.77 10.78
C ALA A 33 -10.67 -10.75 9.24
N ALA A 34 -9.97 -11.66 8.56
CA ALA A 34 -10.00 -11.76 7.10
C ALA A 34 -11.36 -12.25 6.59
N THR A 35 -11.96 -13.22 7.28
CA THR A 35 -13.26 -13.78 6.90
C THR A 35 -14.34 -12.71 6.94
N GLU A 36 -14.40 -11.93 8.02
CA GLU A 36 -15.35 -10.83 8.15
C GLU A 36 -15.07 -9.70 7.15
N ALA A 37 -13.79 -9.33 6.96
CA ALA A 37 -13.41 -8.28 6.01
C ALA A 37 -13.74 -8.64 4.55
N LEU A 38 -13.82 -9.93 4.21
CA LEU A 38 -14.19 -10.39 2.86
C LEU A 38 -15.68 -10.27 2.58
N THR A 39 -16.54 -10.22 3.61
CA THR A 39 -17.99 -10.12 3.47
C THR A 39 -18.53 -8.70 3.60
N ASP A 40 -17.73 -7.76 4.14
CA ASP A 40 -18.13 -6.36 4.32
C ASP A 40 -17.80 -5.47 3.10
N ASP A 41 -18.55 -5.68 2.02
CA ASP A 41 -18.44 -4.89 0.79
C ASP A 41 -18.68 -3.39 1.06
N ALA A 42 -19.62 -3.06 1.94
CA ALA A 42 -19.99 -1.67 2.23
C ALA A 42 -18.82 -0.89 2.88
N HIS A 43 -18.13 -1.51 3.84
CA HIS A 43 -16.94 -0.92 4.43
C HIS A 43 -15.80 -0.78 3.41
N ARG A 44 -15.53 -1.85 2.64
CA ARG A 44 -14.49 -1.83 1.60
C ARG A 44 -14.71 -0.67 0.62
N ASP A 45 -15.91 -0.58 0.05
CA ASP A 45 -16.22 0.39 -0.99
C ASP A 45 -16.15 1.83 -0.45
N LYS A 46 -16.66 2.06 0.77
CA LYS A 46 -16.52 3.35 1.46
C LYS A 46 -15.06 3.75 1.66
N PHE A 47 -14.19 2.83 2.09
CA PHE A 47 -12.77 3.13 2.30
C PHE A 47 -12.02 3.37 0.98
N VAL A 48 -12.34 2.62 -0.07
CA VAL A 48 -11.77 2.84 -1.41
C VAL A 48 -12.15 4.22 -1.95
N GLU A 49 -13.41 4.63 -1.76
CA GLU A 49 -13.89 5.96 -2.14
C GLU A 49 -13.13 7.06 -1.39
N ILE A 50 -13.07 6.98 -0.05
CA ILE A 50 -12.36 7.96 0.79
C ILE A 50 -10.88 8.05 0.39
N ALA A 51 -10.18 6.92 0.28
CA ALA A 51 -8.77 6.89 -0.06
C ALA A 51 -8.50 7.47 -1.46
N THR A 52 -9.39 7.21 -2.42
CA THR A 52 -9.29 7.75 -3.78
C THR A 52 -9.55 9.25 -3.82
N ALA A 53 -10.59 9.72 -3.14
CA ALA A 53 -10.93 11.14 -3.04
C ALA A 53 -9.79 11.93 -2.38
N GLU A 54 -9.27 11.45 -1.25
CA GLU A 54 -8.15 12.11 -0.55
C GLU A 54 -6.86 12.09 -1.36
N ARG A 55 -6.57 11.00 -2.08
CA ARG A 55 -5.43 10.93 -2.99
C ARG A 55 -5.53 12.01 -4.08
N HIS A 56 -6.70 12.21 -4.69
CA HIS A 56 -6.91 13.29 -5.67
C HIS A 56 -6.78 14.67 -5.03
N ARG A 57 -7.39 14.89 -3.86
CA ARG A 57 -7.35 16.16 -3.14
C ARG A 57 -5.91 16.58 -2.81
N VAL A 58 -5.13 15.66 -2.26
CA VAL A 58 -3.73 15.92 -1.88
C VAL A 58 -2.84 16.04 -3.12
N ALA A 59 -3.01 15.20 -4.14
CA ALA A 59 -2.28 15.34 -5.40
C ALA A 59 -2.49 16.71 -6.04
N ASN A 60 -3.73 17.20 -6.08
CA ASN A 60 -4.04 18.53 -6.62
C ASN A 60 -3.41 19.65 -5.81
N ALA A 61 -3.43 19.54 -4.48
CA ALA A 61 -2.76 20.51 -3.60
C ALA A 61 -1.24 20.53 -3.81
N LEU A 62 -0.61 19.37 -3.98
CA LEU A 62 0.82 19.24 -4.30
C LEU A 62 1.12 19.84 -5.68
N ASN A 63 0.33 19.52 -6.71
CA ASN A 63 0.49 20.09 -8.05
C ASN A 63 0.40 21.62 -8.03
N ALA A 64 -0.53 22.19 -7.24
CA ALA A 64 -0.69 23.64 -7.10
C ALA A 64 0.53 24.35 -6.49
N ILE A 65 1.37 23.63 -5.72
CA ILE A 65 2.62 24.15 -5.15
C ILE A 65 3.86 23.69 -5.94
N GLY A 66 3.69 23.18 -7.17
CA GLY A 66 4.77 22.86 -8.11
C GLY A 66 5.29 21.42 -8.04
N HIS A 67 4.60 20.54 -7.32
CA HIS A 67 5.02 19.16 -7.10
C HIS A 67 4.23 18.17 -7.97
N THR A 68 4.91 17.40 -8.82
CA THR A 68 4.24 16.40 -9.68
C THR A 68 4.12 15.04 -9.00
N CYS A 69 2.93 14.44 -9.08
CA CYS A 69 2.66 13.08 -8.58
C CYS A 69 2.50 12.06 -9.72
N ALA A 70 3.07 10.86 -9.58
CA ALA A 70 2.87 9.75 -10.53
C ALA A 70 1.54 9.00 -10.26
N PRO A 71 0.93 8.37 -11.27
CA PRO A 71 -0.28 7.55 -11.08
C PRO A 71 0.04 6.31 -10.24
N SER A 72 -0.59 6.19 -9.07
CA SER A 72 -0.40 5.08 -8.12
C SER A 72 -1.58 4.98 -7.13
N GLN A 73 -1.63 3.88 -6.37
CA GLN A 73 -2.57 3.67 -5.25
C GLN A 73 -2.18 4.45 -3.99
N PHE A 74 -0.99 5.04 -3.98
CA PHE A 74 -0.50 6.01 -3.00
C PHE A 74 0.14 7.18 -3.75
N LEU A 75 0.50 8.25 -3.05
CA LEU A 75 1.18 9.38 -3.69
C LEU A 75 2.67 9.09 -3.84
N ILE A 76 3.14 9.10 -5.09
CA ILE A 76 4.56 9.10 -5.42
C ILE A 76 4.90 10.49 -5.93
N LEU A 77 5.70 11.20 -5.14
CA LEU A 77 5.98 12.62 -5.33
C LEU A 77 7.39 12.83 -5.90
N ARG A 78 7.50 13.68 -6.94
CA ARG A 78 8.79 14.25 -7.34
C ARG A 78 9.16 15.43 -6.43
N THR A 79 10.20 15.26 -5.63
CA THR A 79 10.68 16.25 -4.66
C THR A 79 11.57 17.33 -5.30
N GLY A 80 12.27 17.01 -6.40
CA GLY A 80 13.25 17.89 -7.04
C GLY A 80 14.57 18.05 -6.25
N THR A 81 14.67 17.40 -5.10
CA THR A 81 15.83 17.35 -4.21
C THR A 81 16.13 15.90 -3.86
N GLU A 82 17.25 15.68 -3.16
CA GLU A 82 17.49 14.40 -2.50
C GLU A 82 16.28 14.06 -1.59
N THR A 83 15.78 12.83 -1.70
CA THR A 83 14.48 12.45 -1.12
C THR A 83 14.57 12.15 0.37
N SER A 84 15.74 11.72 0.85
CA SER A 84 16.03 11.49 2.27
C SER A 84 16.04 12.81 3.05
N ASP A 85 16.67 13.86 2.52
CA ASP A 85 16.66 15.20 3.09
C ASP A 85 15.24 15.78 3.12
N PHE A 86 14.48 15.59 2.05
CA PHE A 86 13.08 16.02 1.99
C PHE A 86 12.22 15.31 3.06
N ALA A 87 12.35 13.99 3.17
CA ALA A 87 11.66 13.19 4.19
C ALA A 87 12.07 13.59 5.60
N GLU A 88 13.35 13.86 5.86
CA GLU A 88 13.84 14.27 7.17
C GLU A 88 13.34 15.66 7.57
N ASN A 89 13.27 16.60 6.63
CA ASN A 89 12.70 17.92 6.87
C ASN A 89 11.19 17.86 7.20
N LEU A 90 10.44 16.96 6.55
CA LEU A 90 9.06 16.69 6.90
C LEU A 90 8.93 15.99 8.26
N ARG A 91 9.82 15.06 8.57
CA ARG A 91 9.85 14.35 9.85
C ARG A 91 10.05 15.31 11.02
N LYS A 92 10.94 16.30 10.89
CA LYS A 92 11.13 17.38 11.87
C LYS A 92 9.86 18.23 12.11
N ARG A 93 8.90 18.20 11.18
CA ARG A 93 7.58 18.85 11.27
C ARG A 93 6.46 17.89 11.66
N GLY A 94 6.79 16.65 12.06
CA GLY A 94 5.82 15.63 12.48
C GLY A 94 5.17 14.85 11.34
N ILE A 95 5.68 14.97 10.10
CA ILE A 95 5.15 14.27 8.93
C ILE A 95 6.12 13.16 8.52
N LEU A 96 5.72 11.90 8.69
CA LEU A 96 6.53 10.75 8.30
C LEU A 96 6.18 10.28 6.88
N ILE A 97 7.17 10.26 6.00
CA ILE A 97 7.05 9.71 4.64
C ILE A 97 8.20 8.76 4.33
N LYS A 98 8.05 7.96 3.29
CA LYS A 98 9.10 7.07 2.78
C LYS A 98 9.89 7.77 1.67
N ALA A 99 11.18 7.99 1.91
CA ALA A 99 12.13 8.42 0.89
C ALA A 99 12.39 7.31 -0.14
N TRP A 100 12.69 7.69 -1.38
CA TRP A 100 13.11 6.76 -2.42
C TRP A 100 14.63 6.57 -2.33
N GLN A 101 15.08 5.36 -2.06
CA GLN A 101 16.49 5.06 -1.78
C GLN A 101 17.18 4.30 -2.92
N GLU A 102 16.46 4.00 -4.00
CA GLU A 102 16.99 3.25 -5.13
C GLU A 102 17.53 4.23 -6.19
N GLU A 103 18.61 3.85 -6.86
CA GLU A 103 19.17 4.61 -7.98
C GLU A 103 18.13 4.76 -9.11
N PRO A 104 18.09 5.90 -9.82
CA PRO A 104 17.25 6.04 -11.00
C PRO A 104 17.70 5.02 -12.07
N PHE A 105 16.74 4.28 -12.63
CA PHE A 105 16.95 3.44 -13.81
C PHE A 105 17.23 4.27 -15.07
#